data_AF-A0A832MTW7-F1
#
_entry.id   AF-A0A832MTW7-F1
#
_cell.length_a   1.000
_cell.length_b   1.000
_cell.length_c   1.000
_cell.angle_alpha   90.00
_cell.angle_beta   90.00
_cell.angle_gamma   90.00
#
_symmetry.space_group_name_H-M   'P 1'
#
loop_
_entity.id
_entity.type
_entity.pdbx_description
1 polymer ?
#
loop_
_entity_poly.entity_id
_entity_poly.type
_entity_poly.pdbx_seq_one_letter_code
_entity_poly.pdbx_strand_id
1 'polypeptide(L)' 'VTPDLRIGYAYDYTTSNLGNFNSGSHEIFLLWDIDFSKKNLKSPRFF' A
#
# COMPACT_ATOMS: atom_id res chain seq x y z
N VAL A 1 14.15 -1.51 5.98
CA VAL A 1 13.90 -0.13 5.52
C VAL A 1 12.38 0.01 5.46
N THR A 2 11.76 0.73 6.40
CA THR A 2 10.28 0.96 6.55
C THR A 2 9.36 -0.24 6.21
N PRO A 3 9.20 -1.24 7.10
CA PRO A 3 8.30 -2.38 6.86
C PRO A 3 6.81 -2.00 6.78
N ASP A 4 6.44 -0.83 7.28
CA ASP A 4 5.07 -0.32 7.31
C ASP A 4 4.65 0.40 6.02
N LEU A 5 5.59 0.64 5.10
CA LEU A 5 5.34 1.24 3.78
C LEU A 5 5.50 0.18 2.70
N ARG A 6 4.45 -0.04 1.90
CA ARG A 6 4.45 -0.96 0.77
C ARG A 6 4.09 -0.22 -0.51
N ILE A 7 4.89 -0.43 -1.55
CA ILE A 7 4.69 0.17 -2.87
C ILE A 7 4.58 -0.96 -3.88
N GLY A 8 3.53 -0.91 -4.70
CA GLY A 8 3.28 -1.87 -5.78
C GLY A 8 3.13 -1.16 -7.11
N TYR A 9 3.49 -1.85 -8.19
CA TYR A 9 3.30 -1.41 -9.55
C TYR A 9 2.87 -2.61 -10.40
N ALA A 10 1.88 -2.41 -11.26
CA ALA A 10 1.39 -3.41 -12.20
C ALA A 10 1.27 -2.82 -13.60
N TYR A 11 1.48 -3.69 -14.59
CA TYR A 11 1.25 -3.38 -16.00
C TYR A 11 0.29 -4.43 -16.55
N ASP A 12 -0.89 -4.00 -16.97
CA ASP A 12 -1.87 -4.86 -17.63
C ASP A 12 -1.68 -4.73 -19.14
N TYR A 13 -1.16 -5.79 -19.77
CA TYR A 13 -0.98 -5.86 -21.21
C TYR A 13 -2.06 -6.75 -21.85
N THR A 14 -2.91 -6.14 -22.67
CA THR A 14 -3.94 -6.87 -23.40
C THR A 14 -3.34 -7.63 -24.58
N THR A 15 -3.33 -8.97 -24.52
CA THR A 15 -2.79 -9.85 -25.58
C THR A 15 -3.82 -10.24 -26.66
N SER A 16 -5.06 -9.77 -26.55
CA SER A 16 -6.14 -10.11 -27.48
C SER A 16 -6.08 -9.30 -28.78
N ASN A 17 -6.93 -9.66 -29.76
CA ASN A 17 -7.09 -8.89 -31.01
C ASN A 17 -7.55 -7.43 -30.81
N LEU A 18 -8.05 -7.07 -29.62
CA LEU A 18 -8.34 -5.68 -29.25
C LEU A 18 -7.10 -4.91 -28.75
N GLY A 19 -5.96 -5.57 -28.52
CA GLY A 19 -4.71 -4.95 -28.08
C GLY A 19 -4.17 -3.91 -29.07
N ASN A 20 -4.51 -3.99 -30.36
CA ASN A 20 -4.18 -2.94 -31.34
C ASN A 20 -4.92 -1.62 -31.08
N PHE A 21 -5.97 -1.64 -30.26
CA PHE A 21 -6.78 -0.47 -29.92
C PHE A 21 -6.59 -0.02 -28.47
N ASN A 22 -5.73 -0.71 -27.70
CA ASN A 22 -5.44 -0.40 -26.30
C ASN A 22 -3.97 -0.71 -25.98
N SER A 23 -3.22 0.28 -25.48
CA SER A 23 -1.79 0.17 -25.16
C SER A 23 -1.46 -0.55 -23.84
N GLY A 24 -2.47 -1.12 -23.17
CA GLY A 24 -2.36 -1.59 -21.78
C GLY A 24 -2.51 -0.46 -20.76
N SER A 25 -2.51 -0.83 -19.47
CA SER A 25 -2.64 0.12 -18.36
C SER A 25 -1.48 -0.01 -17.37
N HIS A 26 -1.13 1.12 -16.73
CA HIS A 26 -0.12 1.20 -15.69
C HIS A 26 -0.82 1.53 -14.37
N GLU A 27 -0.65 0.67 -13.37
CA GLU A 27 -1.28 0.83 -12.06
C GLU A 27 -0.22 0.96 -10.98
N ILE A 28 -0.47 1.86 -10.04
CA ILE A 28 0.43 2.13 -8.91
C ILE A 28 -0.38 2.00 -7.63
N PHE A 29 0.17 1.29 -6.65
CA PHE A 29 -0.45 1.05 -5.36
C PHE A 29 0.48 1.53 -4.24
N LEU A 30 -0.11 2.17 -3.23
CA LEU A 30 0.61 2.63 -2.05
C LEU A 30 -0.17 2.21 -0.80
N LEU A 31 0.49 1.47 0.08
CA LEU A 31 -0.03 1.03 1.36
C LEU A 31 0.85 1.58 2.48
N TRP A 32 0.23 2.16 3.50
CA TRP A 32 0.93 2.65 4.69
C TRP A 32 0.17 2.29 5.95
N ASP A 33 0.79 1.49 6.82
CA ASP A 33 0.27 1.14 8.13
C ASP A 33 0.66 2.22 9.16
N ILE A 34 -0.31 2.99 9.66
CA ILE A 34 -0.09 4.06 10.65
C ILE A 34 -0.74 3.67 11.98
N ASP A 35 0.08 3.43 13.01
CA ASP A 35 -0.38 3.18 14.37
C ASP A 35 -0.35 4.47 15.21
N PHE A 36 -1.53 4.99 15.56
CA PHE A 36 -1.71 6.17 16.42
C PHE A 36 -1.87 5.82 17.92
N SER A 37 -1.67 4.56 18.30
CA SER A 37 -1.80 4.10 19.67
C SER A 37 -0.80 4.81 20.60
N LYS A 38 -1.32 5.65 21.50
CA LYS A 38 -0.55 6.15 22.65
C LYS A 38 -0.29 4.98 23.60
N LYS A 39 0.85 4.31 23.45
CA LYS A 39 1.32 3.18 24.31
C LYS A 39 1.48 3.50 25.82
N ASN A 40 1.01 4.65 26.31
CA ASN A 40 1.27 5.13 27.68
C ASN A 40 0.02 5.66 28.41
N LEU A 41 -1.11 4.96 28.35
CA LEU A 41 -2.10 5.05 29.44
C LEU A 41 -1.67 4.11 30.58
N LYS A 42 -0.49 4.38 31.19
CA LYS A 42 -0.17 3.77 32.48
C LYS A 42 -1.02 4.47 33.54
N SER A 43 -1.99 3.78 34.12
CA SER A 43 -2.61 4.26 35.36
C SER A 43 -1.47 4.39 36.40
N PRO A 44 -1.24 5.57 36.99
CA PRO A 44 -0.19 5.72 37.98
C PRO A 44 -0.52 4.82 39.17
N ARG A 45 0.29 3.80 39.43
CA ARG A 45 0.25 3.07 40.70
C ARG A 45 1.17 3.78 41.69
N PHE A 46 0.57 4.35 42.72
CA PHE A 46 1.27 4.80 43.92
C PHE A 46 1.41 3.59 44.85
N PHE A 47 2.65 3.29 45.26
CA PHE A 47 2.96 2.39 46.36
C PHE A 47 3.30 3.22 47.59
#